data_AF-A0A933HVL6-F1
#
_entry.id   AF-A0A933HVL6-F1
#
_cell.length_a   1.000
_cell.length_b   1.000
_cell.length_c   1.000
_cell.angle_alpha   90.00
_cell.angle_beta   90.00
_cell.angle_gamma   90.00
#
_symmetry.space_group_name_H-M   'P 1'
#
loop_
_entity.id
_entity.type
_entity.pdbx_description
1 polymer ?
#
loop_
_entity_poly.entity_id
_entity_poly.type
_entity_poly.pdbx_seq_one_letter_code
_entity_poly.pdbx_strand_id
1 'polypeptide(L)'
;MKAKWFVTLGLFLLLAALFGSGVSAAEPAGQIEAVKLIGAWVDAGAPETGTFKFTGKDGKTYEATFADDVLPLFTTKDAWFKGSDACSTCHYAVSKDSAHEMDLGTYKGILTGAD
;
A
#
# COMPACT_ATOMS: atom_id res chain seq x y z
N MET A 1 -4.45 -3.55 11.92
CA MET A 1 -5.06 -4.86 11.55
C MET A 1 -6.48 -4.95 12.08
N LYS A 2 -7.50 -4.87 11.22
CA LYS A 2 -8.89 -5.21 11.59
C LYS A 2 -9.56 -5.93 10.41
N ALA A 3 -9.50 -7.26 10.44
CA ALA A 3 -10.29 -8.12 9.58
C ALA A 3 -11.71 -8.22 10.16
N LYS A 4 -12.72 -7.79 9.40
CA LYS A 4 -14.13 -8.06 9.72
C LYS A 4 -14.61 -9.22 8.85
N TRP A 5 -14.65 -10.38 9.48
CA TRP A 5 -15.25 -11.60 8.98
C TRP A 5 -16.78 -11.46 9.10
N PHE A 6 -17.50 -11.43 7.98
CA PHE A 6 -18.93 -11.74 7.97
C PHE A 6 -19.13 -13.08 7.27
N VAL A 7 -19.31 -14.10 8.11
CA VAL A 7 -19.96 -15.35 7.78
C VAL A 7 -21.46 -15.06 7.67
N THR A 8 -22.05 -15.21 6.49
CA THR A 8 -23.46 -15.61 6.38
C THR A 8 -23.63 -16.39 5.08
N LEU A 9 -23.40 -17.69 5.18
CA LEU A 9 -23.80 -18.66 4.16
C LEU A 9 -25.26 -19.02 4.43
N GLY A 10 -26.13 -18.91 3.43
CA GLY A 10 -27.34 -19.72 3.36
C GLY A 10 -28.65 -18.96 3.11
N LEU A 11 -29.19 -19.23 1.93
CA LEU A 11 -30.63 -19.32 1.65
C LEU A 11 -31.39 -18.02 1.33
N PHE A 12 -31.19 -17.51 0.11
CA PHE A 12 -32.29 -16.93 -0.67
C PHE A 12 -32.02 -17.18 -2.15
N LEU A 13 -32.47 -18.34 -2.62
CA LEU A 13 -32.50 -18.69 -4.04
C LEU A 13 -33.98 -18.78 -4.41
N LEU A 14 -34.56 -17.65 -4.85
CA LEU A 14 -35.64 -17.56 -5.85
C LEU A 14 -36.05 -16.08 -6.03
N LEU A 15 -36.21 -15.67 -7.29
CA LEU A 15 -36.68 -14.36 -7.79
C LEU A 15 -35.70 -13.17 -7.75
N ALA A 16 -34.82 -13.11 -8.76
CA ALA A 16 -34.51 -11.87 -9.48
C ALA A 16 -33.77 -12.16 -10.80
N ALA A 17 -34.32 -13.06 -11.62
CA ALA A 17 -34.05 -13.00 -13.06
C ALA A 17 -34.98 -11.90 -13.59
N LEU A 18 -34.46 -10.67 -13.81
CA LEU A 18 -35.00 -9.64 -14.72
C LEU A 18 -34.25 -8.28 -14.70
N PHE A 19 -33.15 -8.12 -13.94
CA PHE A 19 -32.28 -6.93 -14.06
C PHE A 19 -30.94 -7.32 -14.68
N GLY A 20 -30.60 -6.64 -15.76
CA GLY A 20 -29.47 -6.95 -16.62
C GLY A 20 -28.14 -7.07 -15.89
N SER A 21 -27.36 -8.03 -16.35
CA SER A 21 -25.95 -8.24 -16.06
C SER A 21 -25.16 -6.96 -16.35
N GLY A 22 -24.92 -6.12 -15.35
CA GLY A 22 -24.23 -4.85 -15.57
C GLY A 22 -23.72 -4.12 -14.34
N VAL A 23 -23.66 -4.77 -13.17
CA VAL A 23 -22.96 -4.16 -12.03
C VAL A 23 -21.49 -4.53 -12.14
N SER A 24 -20.72 -3.69 -12.84
CA SER A 24 -19.27 -3.67 -12.65
C SER A 24 -19.03 -3.41 -11.16
N ALA A 25 -18.23 -4.26 -10.50
CA ALA A 25 -17.72 -3.93 -9.18
C ALA A 25 -17.09 -2.52 -9.29
N ALA A 26 -17.55 -1.57 -8.48
CA ALA A 26 -16.94 -0.25 -8.45
C ALA A 26 -15.47 -0.44 -8.08
N GLU A 27 -14.58 0.07 -8.92
CA GLU A 27 -13.15 0.15 -8.60
C GLU A 27 -12.99 0.79 -7.22
N PRO A 28 -12.22 0.20 -6.28
CA PRO A 28 -12.00 0.82 -4.99
C PRO A 28 -11.45 2.23 -5.17
N ALA A 29 -12.02 3.18 -4.43
CA ALA A 29 -11.63 4.58 -4.44
C ALA A 29 -10.15 4.73 -4.00
N GLY A 30 -9.44 5.72 -4.56
CA GLY A 30 -8.07 6.03 -4.15
C GLY A 30 -6.99 5.07 -4.67
N GLN A 31 -7.29 4.23 -5.66
CA GLN A 31 -6.27 3.41 -6.30
C GLN A 31 -5.20 4.28 -6.98
N ILE A 32 -3.92 3.91 -6.82
CA ILE A 32 -2.75 4.53 -7.43
C ILE A 32 -1.66 3.46 -7.62
N GLU A 33 -0.74 3.63 -8.57
CA GLU A 33 0.45 2.76 -8.67
C GLU A 33 1.42 3.03 -7.51
N ALA A 34 1.96 1.99 -6.87
CA ALA A 34 2.84 2.09 -5.69
C ALA A 34 4.01 3.08 -5.87
N VAL A 35 4.69 3.04 -7.02
CA VAL A 35 5.77 3.98 -7.36
C VAL A 35 5.30 5.43 -7.44
N LYS A 36 4.07 5.70 -7.90
CA LYS A 36 3.52 7.07 -7.92
C LYS A 36 3.13 7.54 -6.52
N LEU A 37 2.67 6.64 -5.66
CA LEU A 37 2.40 6.96 -4.26
C LEU A 37 3.68 7.35 -3.52
N ILE A 38 4.77 6.58 -3.71
CA ILE A 38 6.10 6.92 -3.18
C ILE A 38 6.56 8.28 -3.74
N GLY A 39 6.39 8.51 -5.05
CA GLY A 39 6.70 9.80 -5.68
C GLY A 39 5.95 10.97 -5.04
N ALA A 40 4.64 10.82 -4.82
CA ALA A 40 3.82 11.85 -4.17
C ALA A 40 4.26 12.13 -2.72
N TRP A 41 4.70 11.11 -1.98
CA TRP A 41 5.28 11.28 -0.64
C TRP A 41 6.60 12.07 -0.69
N VAL A 42 7.49 11.75 -1.63
CA VAL A 42 8.75 12.47 -1.84
C VAL A 42 8.50 13.92 -2.25
N ASP A 43 7.58 14.17 -3.20
CA ASP A 43 7.21 15.50 -3.67
C ASP A 43 6.62 16.38 -2.55
N ALA A 44 5.97 15.76 -1.56
CA ALA A 44 5.47 16.43 -0.36
C ALA A 44 6.55 16.72 0.70
N GLY A 45 7.83 16.42 0.41
CA GLY A 45 8.94 16.61 1.33
C GLY A 45 9.16 15.43 2.28
N ALA A 46 8.67 14.24 1.92
CA ALA A 46 8.81 13.00 2.68
C ALA A 46 8.39 13.12 4.16
N PRO A 47 7.16 13.56 4.49
CA PRO A 47 6.74 13.71 5.89
C PRO A 47 6.73 12.35 6.64
N GLU A 48 7.25 12.33 7.86
CA GLU A 48 7.20 11.14 8.74
C GLU A 48 5.81 10.90 9.33
N THR A 49 5.23 11.94 9.93
CA THR A 49 3.96 11.88 10.67
C THR A 49 2.83 12.70 10.06
N GLY A 50 3.17 13.62 9.14
CA GLY A 50 2.19 14.43 8.42
C GLY A 50 1.50 13.65 7.31
N THR A 51 0.32 14.13 6.89
CA THR A 51 -0.33 13.63 5.69
C THR A 51 0.31 14.24 4.44
N PHE A 52 0.26 13.50 3.35
CA PHE A 52 0.55 13.99 2.00
C PHE A 52 -0.61 13.67 1.06
N LYS A 53 -0.69 14.39 -0.06
CA LYS A 53 -1.77 14.24 -1.03
C LYS A 53 -1.30 13.48 -2.27
N PHE A 54 -2.17 12.67 -2.84
CA PHE A 54 -1.96 12.05 -4.14
C PHE A 54 -3.24 12.06 -4.98
N THR A 55 -3.11 11.92 -6.30
CA THR A 55 -4.25 11.80 -7.21
C THR A 55 -4.48 10.33 -7.56
N GLY A 56 -5.67 9.81 -7.24
CA GLY A 56 -6.07 8.46 -7.58
C GLY A 56 -6.36 8.31 -9.08
N LYS A 57 -6.47 7.06 -9.56
CA LYS A 57 -6.86 6.73 -10.94
C LYS A 57 -8.25 7.25 -11.32
N ASP A 58 -9.10 7.51 -10.33
CA ASP A 58 -10.42 8.10 -10.52
C ASP A 58 -10.37 9.64 -10.63
N GLY A 59 -9.16 10.23 -10.64
CA GLY A 59 -8.92 11.67 -10.79
C GLY A 59 -9.16 12.48 -9.51
N LYS A 60 -9.57 11.86 -8.40
CA LYS A 60 -9.78 12.56 -7.13
C LYS A 60 -8.49 12.64 -6.33
N THR A 61 -8.43 13.63 -5.44
CA THR A 61 -7.32 13.79 -4.49
C THR A 61 -7.63 13.06 -3.19
N TYR A 62 -6.64 12.34 -2.69
CA TYR A 62 -6.69 11.58 -1.44
C TYR A 62 -5.53 11.99 -0.53
N GLU A 63 -5.65 11.65 0.74
CA GLU A 63 -4.58 11.80 1.72
C GLU A 63 -4.01 10.44 2.11
N ALA A 64 -2.71 10.40 2.37
CA ALA A 64 -1.96 9.24 2.80
C ALA A 64 -0.94 9.65 3.87
N THR A 65 -0.41 8.66 4.58
CA THR A 65 0.69 8.84 5.55
C THR A 65 1.84 7.89 5.24
N PHE A 66 3.04 8.24 5.70
CA PHE A 66 4.20 7.36 5.53
C PHE A 66 3.97 5.99 6.19
N ALA A 67 3.51 5.98 7.45
CA ALA A 67 3.40 4.75 8.23
C ALA A 67 2.37 3.76 7.67
N ASP A 68 1.23 4.25 7.18
CA ASP A 68 0.13 3.39 6.73
C ASP A 68 0.20 3.05 5.24
N ASP A 69 0.74 3.95 4.41
CA ASP A 69 0.62 3.83 2.95
C ASP A 69 1.96 3.66 2.22
N VAL A 70 3.08 4.16 2.77
CA VAL A 70 4.40 4.10 2.13
C VAL A 70 5.27 2.98 2.71
N LEU A 71 5.45 2.96 4.02
CA LEU A 71 6.29 1.97 4.70
C LEU A 71 5.90 0.51 4.38
N PRO A 72 4.60 0.15 4.32
CA PRO A 72 4.19 -1.21 3.99
C PRO A 72 4.64 -1.68 2.60
N LEU A 73 4.92 -0.77 1.66
CA LEU A 73 5.47 -1.12 0.34
C LEU A 73 6.88 -1.72 0.45
N PHE A 74 7.61 -1.44 1.54
CA PHE A 74 8.95 -1.96 1.79
C PHE A 74 8.96 -3.12 2.80
N THR A 75 8.00 -3.15 3.72
CA THR A 75 8.01 -4.09 4.86
C THR A 75 7.04 -5.26 4.71
N THR A 76 6.22 -5.28 3.65
CA THR A 76 5.19 -6.32 3.46
C THR A 76 5.57 -7.26 2.33
N LYS A 77 5.50 -8.56 2.60
CA LYS A 77 5.61 -9.61 1.58
C LYS A 77 4.51 -9.44 0.54
N ASP A 78 4.79 -9.79 -0.72
CA ASP A 78 3.85 -9.72 -1.84
C ASP A 78 3.34 -8.31 -2.21
N ALA A 79 3.90 -7.24 -1.62
CA ALA A 79 3.45 -5.86 -1.84
C ALA A 79 3.60 -5.39 -3.30
N TRP A 80 4.64 -5.86 -3.99
CA TRP A 80 4.92 -5.47 -5.37
C TRP A 80 4.37 -6.47 -6.38
N PHE A 81 4.51 -7.76 -6.08
CA PHE A 81 3.95 -8.87 -6.85
C PHE A 81 3.90 -10.12 -6.00
N LYS A 82 3.00 -11.05 -6.33
CA LYS A 82 2.86 -12.34 -5.63
C LYS A 82 4.19 -13.11 -5.66
N GLY A 83 4.65 -13.53 -4.50
CA GLY A 83 5.91 -14.24 -4.28
C GLY A 83 7.06 -13.32 -3.84
N SER A 84 6.98 -11.99 -4.04
CA SER A 84 8.02 -11.06 -3.62
C SER A 84 8.24 -11.10 -2.10
N ASP A 85 9.49 -11.03 -1.66
CA ASP A 85 9.81 -10.80 -0.26
C ASP A 85 9.70 -9.32 0.09
N ALA A 86 9.50 -9.01 1.38
CA ALA A 86 9.60 -7.64 1.85
C ALA A 86 11.03 -7.14 1.62
N CYS A 87 11.19 -5.90 1.15
CA CYS A 87 12.50 -5.26 0.96
C CYS A 87 13.31 -5.27 2.27
N SER A 88 12.62 -5.08 3.40
CA SER A 88 13.19 -5.14 4.75
C SER A 88 13.65 -6.53 5.19
N THR A 89 13.53 -7.56 4.35
CA THR A 89 14.14 -8.88 4.62
C THR A 89 15.65 -8.83 4.42
N CYS A 90 16.11 -8.09 3.40
CA CYS A 90 17.53 -7.95 3.07
C CYS A 90 18.08 -6.58 3.46
N HIS A 91 17.24 -5.54 3.52
CA HIS A 91 17.61 -4.16 3.84
C HIS A 91 16.97 -3.72 5.17
N TYR A 92 17.57 -4.12 6.29
CA TYR A 92 16.93 -4.07 7.62
C TYR A 92 17.69 -3.27 8.68
N ALA A 93 18.90 -2.82 8.39
CA ALA A 93 19.72 -2.06 9.33
C ALA A 93 20.76 -1.23 8.58
N VAL A 94 21.17 -0.11 9.19
CA VAL A 94 22.37 0.64 8.76
C VAL A 94 23.59 -0.04 9.36
N SER A 95 23.93 -1.22 8.84
CA SER A 95 25.07 -2.03 9.26
C SER A 95 25.53 -2.97 8.16
N LYS A 96 26.81 -3.39 8.23
CA LYS A 96 27.44 -4.37 7.33
C LYS A 96 26.73 -5.72 7.17
N ASP A 97 25.80 -6.05 8.06
CA ASP A 97 25.05 -7.31 8.01
C ASP A 97 23.78 -7.18 7.14
N SER A 98 23.39 -5.94 6.81
CA SER A 98 22.32 -5.58 5.88
C SER A 98 22.89 -5.33 4.49
N ALA A 99 22.16 -5.69 3.45
CA ALA A 99 22.61 -5.44 2.08
C ALA A 99 22.73 -3.93 1.83
N HIS A 100 23.92 -3.49 1.37
CA HIS A 100 24.27 -2.09 1.14
C HIS A 100 24.10 -1.17 2.36
N GLU A 101 24.33 -1.71 3.57
CA GLU A 101 24.19 -0.99 4.84
C GLU A 101 22.91 -0.15 4.92
N MET A 102 21.82 -0.65 4.32
CA MET A 102 20.58 0.09 4.11
C MET A 102 19.47 -0.47 4.98
N ASP A 103 18.66 0.43 5.56
CA ASP A 103 17.46 0.10 6.32
C ASP A 103 16.22 0.64 5.61
N LEU A 104 15.42 -0.25 5.00
CA LEU A 104 14.13 0.09 4.39
C LEU A 104 12.94 -0.22 5.33
N GLY A 105 13.21 -0.61 6.57
CA GLY A 105 12.21 -0.95 7.58
C GLY A 105 11.78 0.22 8.46
N THR A 106 12.48 1.36 8.40
CA THR A 106 12.17 2.55 9.21
C THR A 106 12.25 3.83 8.38
N TYR A 107 11.52 4.87 8.81
CA TYR A 107 11.60 6.20 8.19
C TYR A 107 13.03 6.74 8.17
N LYS A 108 13.71 6.69 9.33
CA LYS A 108 15.08 7.16 9.49
C LYS A 108 16.04 6.37 8.59
N GLY A 109 15.86 5.05 8.49
CA GLY A 109 16.65 4.20 7.63
C GLY A 109 16.55 4.61 6.16
N ILE A 110 15.32 4.75 5.65
CA ILE A 110 15.06 5.15 4.25
C ILE A 110 15.73 6.50 3.93
N LEU A 111 15.67 7.47 4.85
CA LEU A 111 16.31 8.77 4.65
C LEU A 111 17.83 8.76 4.84
N THR A 112 18.38 7.78 5.56
CA THR A 112 19.83 7.63 5.72
C THR A 112 20.46 7.15 4.40
N GLY A 113 19.75 6.30 3.66
CA GLY A 113 20.21 5.76 2.39
C GLY A 113 21.10 4.52 2.54
N ALA A 114 21.89 4.25 1.50
CA ALA A 114 22.84 3.15 1.39
C ALA A 114 24.28 3.67 1.31
N ASP A 115 25.27 2.78 1.50
CA ASP A 115 26.71 3.06 1.38
C ASP A 115 27.26 3.02 -0.06
#